data_AF-A0A7C6MLZ0-F1
#
_entry.id   AF-A0A7C6MLZ0-F1
#
_cell.length_a   1.000
_cell.length_b   1.000
_cell.length_c   1.000
_cell.angle_alpha   90.00
_cell.angle_beta   90.00
_cell.angle_gamma   90.00
#
_symmetry.space_group_name_H-M   'P 1'
#
loop_
_entity.id
_entity.type
_entity.pdbx_description
1 polymer ?
#
loop_
_entity_poly.entity_id
_entity_poly.type
_entity_poly.pdbx_seq_one_letter_code
_entity_poly.pdbx_strand_id
1 'polypeptide(L)'
;MRKPFAAAAALIVAALTLGLAGCVTNEEGGRPDGWAPVSPEPVPELADRVPDDIRERGSIVIGTNPPFAPMEFRDSHGEVVGFDIDLAQAAASVLDLELTVREQDFPLILPSITAGTVDFGASGFTSNEERRETYDFVDYLDTGLQWARRPGSTVTPDTACGAEIAVQRGTVADMEDLPARSEACVEAGLEPIRKLAYQDAGTAA
;
A
#
# COMPACT_ATOMS: atom_id res chain seq x y z
N MET A 1 37.35 4.74 -59.51
CA MET A 1 37.70 3.87 -58.35
C MET A 1 37.10 4.47 -57.07
N ARG A 2 35.84 4.14 -56.74
CA ARG A 2 35.20 4.51 -55.47
C ARG A 2 35.37 3.36 -54.49
N LYS A 3 35.96 3.64 -53.33
CA LYS A 3 36.56 2.66 -52.41
C LYS A 3 35.50 1.79 -51.70
N PRO A 4 35.59 0.45 -51.73
CA PRO A 4 34.64 -0.46 -51.08
C PRO A 4 34.72 -0.43 -49.53
N PHE A 5 35.75 0.19 -48.98
CA PHE A 5 35.98 0.28 -47.52
C PHE A 5 34.97 1.17 -46.77
N ALA A 6 34.36 2.16 -47.45
CA ALA A 6 33.41 3.06 -46.79
C ALA A 6 32.07 2.37 -46.47
N ALA A 7 31.65 1.39 -47.29
CA ALA A 7 30.40 0.66 -47.09
C ALA A 7 30.51 -0.36 -45.95
N ALA A 8 31.67 -1.03 -45.81
CA ALA A 8 31.92 -2.00 -44.74
C ALA A 8 31.98 -1.33 -43.35
N ALA A 9 32.59 -0.14 -43.25
CA ALA A 9 32.65 0.61 -41.99
C ALA A 9 31.25 1.10 -41.54
N ALA A 10 30.39 1.52 -42.47
CA ALA A 10 29.04 1.97 -42.16
C ALA A 10 28.14 0.83 -41.64
N LEU A 11 28.29 -0.39 -42.17
CA LEU A 11 27.54 -1.57 -41.73
C LEU A 11 27.95 -2.05 -40.32
N ILE A 12 29.23 -1.95 -39.97
CA ILE A 12 29.73 -2.32 -38.63
C ILE A 12 29.26 -1.30 -37.58
N VAL A 13 29.27 0.00 -37.90
CA VAL A 13 28.76 1.04 -37.00
C VAL A 13 27.25 0.91 -36.78
N ALA A 14 26.47 0.63 -37.83
CA ALA A 14 25.02 0.39 -37.70
C ALA A 14 24.71 -0.85 -36.82
N ALA A 15 25.45 -1.95 -37.00
CA ALA A 15 25.29 -3.16 -36.20
C ALA A 15 25.67 -2.95 -34.71
N LEU A 16 26.69 -2.13 -34.42
CA LEU A 16 27.04 -1.78 -33.03
C LEU A 16 26.04 -0.82 -32.37
N THR A 17 25.39 0.08 -33.13
CA THR A 17 24.36 0.97 -32.58
C THR A 17 23.04 0.27 -32.26
N LEU A 18 22.71 -0.83 -32.95
CA LEU A 18 21.53 -1.65 -32.67
C LEU A 18 21.72 -2.59 -31.46
N GLY A 19 22.95 -2.84 -31.01
CA GLY A 19 23.24 -3.67 -29.83
C GLY A 19 23.10 -2.94 -28.49
N LEU A 20 22.94 -1.61 -28.50
CA LEU A 20 22.80 -0.79 -27.28
C LEU A 20 21.34 -0.47 -26.92
N ALA A 21 20.37 -0.92 -27.73
CA ALA A 21 18.96 -0.97 -27.33
C ALA A 21 18.71 -2.24 -26.49
N GLY A 22 19.44 -2.38 -25.39
CA GLY A 22 19.01 -3.26 -24.33
C GLY A 22 17.77 -2.63 -23.72
N CYS A 23 16.59 -3.10 -24.08
CA CYS A 23 15.40 -2.83 -23.29
C CYS A 23 15.70 -3.39 -21.90
N VAL A 24 16.07 -2.51 -20.97
CA VAL A 24 16.04 -2.83 -19.56
C VAL A 24 14.57 -3.05 -19.24
N THR A 25 14.16 -4.32 -19.19
CA THR A 25 12.95 -4.74 -18.51
C THR A 25 13.28 -4.73 -17.04
N ASN A 26 13.03 -3.60 -16.38
CA ASN A 26 12.97 -3.58 -14.93
C ASN A 26 11.70 -4.35 -14.53
N GLU A 27 11.84 -5.64 -14.27
CA GLU A 27 10.79 -6.40 -13.58
C GLU A 27 10.92 -6.10 -12.09
N GLU A 28 10.12 -5.14 -11.61
CA GLU A 28 9.87 -4.99 -10.18
C GLU A 28 8.90 -6.10 -9.76
N GLY A 29 9.43 -7.29 -9.48
CA GLY A 29 8.64 -8.47 -9.11
C GLY A 29 7.89 -8.36 -7.78
N GLY A 30 7.91 -7.20 -7.13
CA GLY A 30 7.20 -6.90 -5.89
C GLY A 30 7.68 -7.64 -4.64
N ARG A 31 8.55 -8.64 -4.77
CA ARG A 31 9.15 -9.37 -3.65
C ARG A 31 10.66 -9.10 -3.61
N PRO A 32 11.25 -8.96 -2.41
CA PRO A 32 12.69 -8.72 -2.29
C PRO A 32 13.49 -9.97 -2.70
N ASP A 33 14.76 -9.76 -3.09
CA ASP A 33 15.67 -10.85 -3.41
C ASP A 33 15.78 -11.84 -2.25
N GLY A 34 15.59 -13.13 -2.53
CA GLY A 34 15.63 -14.18 -1.51
C GLY A 34 14.36 -14.34 -0.67
N TRP A 35 13.27 -13.62 -1.01
CA TRP A 35 11.96 -13.89 -0.42
C TRP A 35 11.53 -15.35 -0.66
N ALA A 36 10.94 -15.95 0.36
CA ALA A 36 10.36 -17.28 0.31
C ALA A 36 8.91 -17.22 0.80
N PRO A 37 8.02 -18.10 0.32
CA PRO A 37 6.64 -18.16 0.79
C PRO A 37 6.55 -18.24 2.31
N VAL A 38 5.76 -17.35 2.90
CA VAL A 38 5.51 -17.33 4.34
C VAL A 38 4.53 -18.44 4.69
N SER A 39 5.04 -19.50 5.30
CA SER A 39 4.20 -20.63 5.75
C SER A 39 4.85 -21.29 6.97
N PRO A 40 4.75 -20.67 8.15
CA PRO A 40 5.15 -21.31 9.40
C PRO A 40 4.24 -22.51 9.71
N GLU A 41 4.77 -23.49 10.43
CA GLU A 41 4.00 -24.65 10.89
C GLU A 41 2.86 -24.21 11.86
N PRO A 42 1.70 -24.88 11.82
CA PRO A 42 0.62 -24.63 12.76
C PRO A 42 1.08 -24.78 14.22
N VAL A 43 0.52 -23.94 15.10
CA VAL A 43 0.74 -24.01 16.54
C VAL A 43 -0.54 -24.53 17.19
N PRO A 44 -0.59 -25.80 17.64
CA PRO A 44 -1.83 -26.43 18.12
C PRO A 44 -2.55 -25.62 19.21
N GLU A 45 -1.80 -25.06 20.17
CA GLU A 45 -2.39 -24.26 21.25
C GLU A 45 -3.08 -22.97 20.77
N LEU A 46 -2.67 -22.42 19.63
CA LEU A 46 -3.30 -21.24 19.02
C LEU A 46 -4.44 -21.64 18.09
N ALA A 47 -4.24 -22.70 17.29
CA ALA A 47 -5.28 -23.28 16.45
C ALA A 47 -6.49 -23.69 17.31
N ASP A 48 -6.28 -24.31 18.48
CA ASP A 48 -7.35 -24.70 19.42
C ASP A 48 -8.18 -23.51 19.93
N ARG A 49 -7.67 -22.28 19.84
CA ARG A 49 -8.37 -21.06 20.29
C ARG A 49 -9.21 -20.39 19.21
N VAL A 50 -9.14 -20.85 17.96
CA VAL A 50 -9.95 -20.32 16.86
C VAL A 50 -11.45 -20.57 17.14
N PRO A 51 -12.36 -19.59 16.95
CA PRO A 51 -13.79 -19.81 17.08
C PRO A 51 -14.30 -20.93 16.15
N ASP A 52 -15.29 -21.70 16.61
CA ASP A 52 -15.77 -22.90 15.90
C ASP A 52 -16.25 -22.58 14.48
N ASP A 53 -16.92 -21.46 14.26
CA ASP A 53 -17.42 -21.05 12.94
C ASP A 53 -16.30 -20.72 11.94
N ILE A 54 -15.18 -20.15 12.42
CA ILE A 54 -13.99 -19.88 11.60
C ILE A 54 -13.23 -21.18 11.34
N ARG A 55 -13.11 -22.04 12.36
CA ARG A 55 -12.45 -23.35 12.26
C ARG A 55 -13.18 -24.27 11.27
N GLU A 56 -14.50 -24.36 11.35
CA GLU A 56 -15.34 -25.13 10.41
C GLU A 56 -15.24 -24.60 8.99
N ARG A 57 -15.11 -23.28 8.83
CA ARG A 57 -14.86 -22.63 7.53
C ARG A 57 -13.46 -22.88 7.00
N GLY A 58 -12.48 -23.16 7.87
CA GLY A 58 -11.10 -23.46 7.52
C GLY A 58 -10.31 -22.28 6.95
N SER A 59 -10.87 -21.07 6.99
CA SER A 59 -10.25 -19.87 6.43
C SER A 59 -10.61 -18.60 7.17
N ILE A 60 -9.68 -17.64 7.13
CA ILE A 60 -9.84 -16.28 7.66
C ILE A 60 -9.73 -15.26 6.53
N VAL A 61 -10.61 -14.26 6.53
CA VAL A 61 -10.73 -13.27 5.47
C VAL A 61 -10.15 -11.92 5.91
N ILE A 62 -9.13 -11.43 5.19
CA ILE A 62 -8.55 -10.10 5.38
C ILE A 62 -9.20 -9.07 4.45
N GLY A 63 -9.61 -7.93 4.99
CA GLY A 63 -9.94 -6.73 4.22
C GLY A 63 -8.71 -5.85 3.99
N THR A 64 -8.45 -5.45 2.74
CA THR A 64 -7.25 -4.66 2.37
C THR A 64 -7.51 -3.72 1.17
N ASN A 65 -6.68 -2.70 0.94
CA ASN A 65 -6.85 -1.69 -0.12
C ASN A 65 -5.53 -1.36 -0.87
N PRO A 66 -5.07 -2.22 -1.79
CA PRO A 66 -3.93 -1.89 -2.64
C PRO A 66 -4.28 -0.75 -3.65
N PRO A 67 -3.28 0.03 -4.11
CA PRO A 67 -1.86 -0.11 -3.82
C PRO A 67 -1.37 0.80 -2.68
N PHE A 68 -0.58 0.24 -1.77
CA PHE A 68 0.15 0.93 -0.71
C PHE A 68 1.44 0.17 -0.36
N ALA A 69 2.44 0.22 -1.25
CA ALA A 69 3.71 -0.44 -1.01
C ALA A 69 4.49 0.24 0.15
N PRO A 70 5.16 -0.53 1.03
CA PRO A 70 5.37 -1.98 0.97
C PRO A 70 4.32 -2.81 1.74
N MET A 71 3.22 -2.21 2.20
CA MET A 71 2.24 -2.84 3.10
C MET A 71 1.34 -3.83 2.36
N GLU A 72 0.65 -3.36 1.31
CA GLU A 72 -0.19 -4.16 0.43
C GLU A 72 -0.15 -3.58 -0.98
N PHE A 73 0.21 -4.36 -1.98
CA PHE A 73 0.33 -3.89 -3.36
C PHE A 73 0.31 -5.09 -4.31
N ARG A 74 0.30 -4.84 -5.61
CA ARG A 74 0.33 -5.92 -6.60
C ARG A 74 1.76 -6.19 -7.06
N ASP A 75 2.12 -7.45 -7.11
CA ASP A 75 3.35 -7.89 -7.77
C ASP A 75 3.20 -7.88 -9.31
N SER A 76 4.26 -8.26 -10.03
CA SER A 76 4.25 -8.34 -11.49
C SER A 76 3.25 -9.37 -12.06
N HIS A 77 2.77 -10.30 -11.25
CA HIS A 77 1.78 -11.32 -11.61
C HIS A 77 0.35 -10.88 -11.28
N GLY A 78 0.19 -9.72 -10.64
CA GLY A 78 -1.10 -9.18 -10.20
C GLY A 78 -1.56 -9.71 -8.84
N GLU A 79 -0.76 -10.53 -8.15
CA GLU A 79 -1.05 -11.03 -6.81
C GLU A 79 -0.93 -9.89 -5.79
N VAL A 80 -1.86 -9.82 -4.83
CA VAL A 80 -1.72 -8.89 -3.71
C VAL A 80 -0.66 -9.44 -2.76
N VAL A 81 0.43 -8.71 -2.61
CA VAL A 81 1.59 -9.02 -1.78
C VAL A 81 1.92 -7.84 -0.88
N GLY A 82 2.83 -8.04 0.06
CA GLY A 82 3.34 -6.98 0.92
C GLY A 82 3.41 -7.41 2.37
N PHE A 83 3.90 -6.51 3.22
CA PHE A 83 4.10 -6.79 4.63
C PHE A 83 2.82 -7.22 5.37
N ASP A 84 1.69 -6.54 5.13
CA ASP A 84 0.42 -6.86 5.78
C ASP A 84 -0.10 -8.24 5.33
N ILE A 85 0.12 -8.59 4.06
CA ILE A 85 -0.26 -9.89 3.50
C ILE A 85 0.62 -11.01 4.05
N ASP A 86 1.93 -10.80 4.11
CA ASP A 86 2.88 -11.77 4.65
C ASP A 86 2.61 -12.02 6.15
N LEU A 87 2.32 -10.96 6.92
CA LEU A 87 1.96 -11.08 8.33
C LEU A 87 0.63 -11.81 8.53
N ALA A 88 -0.39 -11.49 7.72
CA ALA A 88 -1.67 -12.16 7.72
C ALA A 88 -1.54 -13.65 7.36
N GLN A 89 -0.69 -13.98 6.38
CA GLN A 89 -0.43 -15.36 5.96
C GLN A 89 0.28 -16.15 7.05
N ALA A 90 1.26 -15.54 7.73
CA ALA A 90 1.91 -16.16 8.89
C ALA A 90 0.90 -16.46 10.01
N ALA A 91 0.03 -15.50 10.33
CA ALA A 91 -0.99 -15.66 11.36
C ALA A 91 -2.00 -16.76 11.00
N ALA A 92 -2.49 -16.79 9.76
CA ALA A 92 -3.40 -17.83 9.29
C ALA A 92 -2.76 -19.23 9.37
N SER A 93 -1.50 -19.36 8.92
CA SER A 93 -0.76 -20.64 8.96
C SER A 93 -0.58 -21.16 10.38
N VAL A 94 -0.20 -20.28 11.32
CA VAL A 94 -0.06 -20.61 12.75
C VAL A 94 -1.38 -21.08 13.38
N LEU A 95 -2.51 -20.58 12.88
CA LEU A 95 -3.86 -20.93 13.33
C LEU A 95 -4.46 -22.15 12.61
N ASP A 96 -3.70 -22.79 11.70
CA ASP A 96 -4.18 -23.88 10.84
C ASP A 96 -5.36 -23.47 9.93
N LEU A 97 -5.29 -22.26 9.36
CA LEU A 97 -6.31 -21.67 8.49
C LEU A 97 -5.71 -21.23 7.14
N GLU A 98 -6.53 -21.22 6.10
CA GLU A 98 -6.21 -20.56 4.84
C GLU A 98 -6.49 -19.04 4.93
N LEU A 99 -5.62 -18.22 4.34
CA LEU A 99 -5.87 -16.79 4.20
C LEU A 99 -6.65 -16.50 2.92
N THR A 100 -7.77 -15.79 3.03
CA THR A 100 -8.51 -15.24 1.89
C THR A 100 -8.38 -13.73 1.86
N VAL A 101 -7.84 -13.18 0.77
CA VAL A 101 -7.70 -11.74 0.59
C VAL A 101 -8.94 -11.13 -0.06
N ARG A 102 -9.51 -10.10 0.57
CA ARG A 102 -10.65 -9.33 0.05
C ARG A 102 -10.29 -7.85 -0.09
N GLU A 103 -10.15 -7.44 -1.34
CA GLU A 103 -9.95 -6.03 -1.68
C GLU A 103 -11.26 -5.24 -1.58
N GLN A 104 -11.19 -4.05 -1.01
CA GLN A 104 -12.29 -3.10 -0.92
C GLN A 104 -11.77 -1.68 -0.69
N ASP A 105 -12.65 -0.68 -0.80
CA ASP A 105 -12.32 0.71 -0.46
C ASP A 105 -11.86 0.80 1.00
N PHE A 106 -10.79 1.55 1.26
CA PHE A 106 -10.21 1.70 2.60
C PHE A 106 -11.24 2.06 3.70
N PRO A 107 -12.18 3.02 3.50
CA PRO A 107 -13.20 3.34 4.49
C PRO A 107 -14.20 2.21 4.77
N LEU A 108 -14.30 1.20 3.90
CA LEU A 108 -15.21 0.07 4.07
C LEU A 108 -14.61 -1.07 4.90
N ILE A 109 -13.29 -1.13 5.06
CA ILE A 109 -12.63 -2.27 5.72
C ILE A 109 -13.13 -2.48 7.15
N LEU A 110 -13.11 -1.43 7.99
CA LEU A 110 -13.56 -1.54 9.39
C LEU A 110 -15.08 -1.83 9.48
N PRO A 111 -15.98 -1.13 8.77
CA PRO A 111 -17.40 -1.49 8.73
C PRO A 111 -17.66 -2.94 8.28
N SER A 112 -16.85 -3.46 7.35
CA SER A 112 -16.98 -4.83 6.85
C SER A 112 -16.67 -5.90 7.90
N ILE A 113 -15.87 -5.57 8.93
CA ILE A 113 -15.64 -6.42 10.11
C ILE A 113 -16.94 -6.51 10.91
N THR A 114 -17.56 -5.38 11.22
CA THR A 114 -18.86 -5.33 11.94
C THR A 114 -19.96 -6.06 11.16
N ALA A 115 -19.93 -5.99 9.82
CA ALA A 115 -20.86 -6.69 8.95
C ALA A 115 -20.57 -8.19 8.81
N GLY A 116 -19.41 -8.69 9.31
CA GLY A 116 -18.99 -10.09 9.20
C GLY A 116 -18.61 -10.54 7.80
N THR A 117 -18.27 -9.60 6.90
CA THR A 117 -17.87 -9.92 5.51
C THR A 117 -16.35 -10.06 5.34
N VAL A 118 -15.59 -9.56 6.31
CA VAL A 118 -14.17 -9.87 6.54
C VAL A 118 -13.99 -10.14 8.04
N ASP A 119 -13.00 -10.94 8.40
CA ASP A 119 -12.72 -11.28 9.80
C ASP A 119 -11.81 -10.25 10.47
N PHE A 120 -10.92 -9.62 9.71
CA PHE A 120 -10.06 -8.53 10.15
C PHE A 120 -9.63 -7.64 8.99
N GLY A 121 -9.02 -6.49 9.29
CA GLY A 121 -8.45 -5.58 8.30
C GLY A 121 -6.95 -5.38 8.50
N ALA A 122 -6.18 -5.37 7.42
CA ALA A 122 -4.81 -4.86 7.40
C ALA A 122 -4.54 -4.17 6.06
N SER A 123 -4.14 -2.90 6.14
CA SER A 123 -3.96 -1.97 5.02
C SER A 123 -3.19 -0.73 5.50
N GLY A 124 -2.16 -0.93 6.34
CA GLY A 124 -1.46 0.16 7.04
C GLY A 124 -2.35 0.99 7.97
N PHE A 125 -3.35 0.38 8.61
CA PHE A 125 -4.30 1.10 9.46
C PHE A 125 -3.62 1.76 10.67
N THR A 126 -3.76 3.08 10.78
CA THR A 126 -3.39 3.80 12.01
C THR A 126 -4.33 3.43 13.16
N SER A 127 -3.75 2.94 14.25
CA SER A 127 -4.41 2.69 15.53
C SER A 127 -4.59 4.01 16.29
N ASN A 128 -5.73 4.69 16.08
CA ASN A 128 -6.06 5.95 16.75
C ASN A 128 -7.17 5.74 17.80
N GLU A 129 -7.37 6.73 18.68
CA GLU A 129 -8.33 6.62 19.79
C GLU A 129 -9.75 6.32 19.32
N GLU A 130 -10.25 7.08 18.34
CA GLU A 130 -11.61 6.93 17.79
C GLU A 130 -11.87 5.51 17.25
N ARG A 131 -10.93 4.93 16.50
CA ARG A 131 -11.10 3.57 15.96
C ARG A 131 -11.09 2.52 17.08
N ARG A 132 -10.28 2.72 18.11
CA ARG A 132 -10.17 1.82 19.26
C ARG A 132 -11.40 1.84 20.17
N GLU A 133 -12.29 2.82 20.03
CA GLU A 133 -13.59 2.80 20.71
C GLU A 133 -14.51 1.70 20.15
N THR A 134 -14.34 1.32 18.88
CA THR A 134 -15.24 0.39 18.19
C THR A 134 -14.56 -0.94 17.81
N TYR A 135 -13.26 -0.93 17.56
CA TYR A 135 -12.52 -2.09 17.05
C TYR A 135 -11.30 -2.40 17.91
N ASP A 136 -10.98 -3.69 18.05
CA ASP A 136 -9.72 -4.13 18.63
C ASP A 136 -8.58 -3.99 17.62
N PHE A 137 -7.45 -3.45 18.07
CA PHE A 137 -6.23 -3.30 17.27
C PHE A 137 -5.10 -4.15 17.81
N VAL A 138 -4.36 -4.78 16.89
CA VAL A 138 -3.07 -5.40 17.14
C VAL A 138 -2.01 -4.49 16.54
N ASP A 139 -1.25 -3.81 17.39
CA ASP A 139 -0.22 -2.87 16.94
C ASP A 139 1.08 -3.64 16.61
N TYR A 140 1.49 -3.62 15.33
CA TYR A 140 2.67 -4.36 14.85
C TYR A 140 3.74 -3.46 14.20
N LEU A 141 3.44 -2.18 13.99
CA LEU A 141 4.34 -1.21 13.39
C LEU A 141 4.10 0.19 13.97
N ASP A 142 5.17 0.90 14.31
CA ASP A 142 5.13 2.31 14.72
C ASP A 142 5.62 3.20 13.58
N THR A 143 4.76 4.09 13.08
CA THR A 143 5.05 4.98 11.94
C THR A 143 4.43 6.36 12.14
N GLY A 144 4.86 7.32 11.32
CA GLY A 144 4.29 8.67 11.31
C GLY A 144 3.78 9.10 9.94
N LEU A 145 2.97 10.15 9.94
CA LEU A 145 2.50 10.81 8.73
C LEU A 145 3.59 11.69 8.13
N GLN A 146 3.76 11.65 6.81
CA GLN A 146 4.71 12.47 6.06
C GLN A 146 4.03 13.11 4.86
N TRP A 147 4.49 14.29 4.47
CA TRP A 147 4.02 14.99 3.28
C TRP A 147 5.05 14.85 2.17
N ALA A 148 4.58 14.43 0.99
CA ALA A 148 5.38 14.40 -0.22
C ALA A 148 5.08 15.62 -1.09
N ARG A 149 6.09 16.06 -1.87
CA ARG A 149 5.93 17.12 -2.85
C ARG A 149 6.87 16.91 -4.03
N ARG A 150 6.47 17.43 -5.20
CA ARG A 150 7.35 17.44 -6.38
C ARG A 150 8.61 18.27 -6.12
N PRO A 151 9.77 17.89 -6.68
CA PRO A 151 10.96 18.73 -6.67
C PRO A 151 10.66 20.15 -7.17
N GLY A 152 11.17 21.15 -6.45
CA GLY A 152 10.93 22.57 -6.75
C GLY A 152 9.62 23.14 -6.19
N SER A 153 8.71 22.31 -5.68
CA SER A 153 7.55 22.81 -4.91
C SER A 153 8.03 23.42 -3.59
N THR A 154 7.48 24.58 -3.22
CA THR A 154 7.76 25.25 -1.95
C THR A 154 6.77 24.90 -0.84
N VAL A 155 5.64 24.24 -1.18
CA VAL A 155 4.59 23.88 -0.23
C VAL A 155 5.15 22.94 0.84
N THR A 156 4.95 23.28 2.09
CA THR A 156 5.25 22.49 3.29
C THR A 156 4.02 22.47 4.19
N PRO A 157 3.97 21.59 5.21
CA PRO A 157 2.88 21.62 6.20
C PRO A 157 2.66 23.01 6.84
N ASP A 158 3.74 23.79 7.03
CA ASP A 158 3.68 25.15 7.60
C ASP A 158 3.26 26.24 6.58
N THR A 159 3.30 25.95 5.29
CA THR A 159 2.98 26.90 4.21
C THR A 159 1.82 26.43 3.34
N ALA A 160 1.00 25.51 3.85
CA ALA A 160 -0.04 24.82 3.09
C ALA A 160 -1.34 25.63 2.90
N CYS A 161 -1.54 26.74 3.63
CA CYS A 161 -2.77 27.53 3.51
C CYS A 161 -3.01 28.00 2.06
N GLY A 162 -4.22 27.78 1.55
CA GLY A 162 -4.60 28.03 0.15
C GLY A 162 -4.07 27.00 -0.87
N ALA A 163 -3.22 26.05 -0.47
CA ALA A 163 -2.70 25.02 -1.36
C ALA A 163 -3.71 23.88 -1.59
N GLU A 164 -3.53 23.16 -2.69
CA GLU A 164 -4.22 21.90 -2.98
C GLU A 164 -3.38 20.74 -2.47
N ILE A 165 -3.95 19.92 -1.58
CA ILE A 165 -3.27 18.76 -1.00
C ILE A 165 -4.12 17.51 -1.21
N ALA A 166 -3.50 16.48 -1.78
CA ALA A 166 -4.11 15.19 -2.04
C ALA A 166 -3.88 14.21 -0.88
N VAL A 167 -4.92 13.44 -0.55
CA VAL A 167 -4.90 12.38 0.48
C VAL A 167 -5.77 11.22 0.05
N GLN A 168 -5.48 10.03 0.57
CA GLN A 168 -6.40 8.90 0.49
C GLN A 168 -7.53 9.08 1.50
N ARG A 169 -8.77 8.90 1.03
CA ARG A 169 -9.99 9.06 1.83
C ARG A 169 -10.05 8.06 2.98
N GLY A 170 -10.50 8.52 4.14
CA GLY A 170 -10.68 7.71 5.36
C GLY A 170 -9.40 7.46 6.16
N THR A 171 -8.23 7.92 5.67
CA THR A 171 -6.98 7.88 6.44
C THR A 171 -6.93 8.99 7.49
N VAL A 172 -6.00 8.89 8.44
CA VAL A 172 -5.77 9.97 9.42
C VAL A 172 -5.33 11.28 8.76
N ALA A 173 -4.71 11.22 7.57
CA ALA A 173 -4.39 12.41 6.78
C ALA A 173 -5.66 13.15 6.32
N ASP A 174 -6.68 12.40 5.91
CA ASP A 174 -7.97 12.92 5.44
C ASP A 174 -8.86 13.40 6.59
N MET A 175 -8.91 12.64 7.68
CA MET A 175 -9.87 12.84 8.76
C MET A 175 -9.36 13.75 9.88
N GLU A 176 -8.05 13.81 10.11
CA GLU A 176 -7.46 14.52 11.25
C GLU A 176 -6.46 15.60 10.83
N ASP A 177 -5.37 15.24 10.13
CA ASP A 177 -4.26 16.17 9.85
C ASP A 177 -4.69 17.36 8.97
N LEU A 178 -5.27 17.09 7.79
CA LEU A 178 -5.67 18.16 6.88
C LEU A 178 -6.82 19.03 7.41
N PRO A 179 -7.89 18.49 8.01
CA PRO A 179 -8.93 19.31 8.62
C PRO A 179 -8.39 20.26 9.69
N ALA A 180 -7.59 19.76 10.64
CA ALA A 180 -7.03 20.59 11.71
C ALA A 180 -6.13 21.71 11.18
N ARG A 181 -5.29 21.43 10.18
CA ARG A 181 -4.44 22.45 9.55
C ARG A 181 -5.24 23.47 8.75
N SER A 182 -6.27 23.03 8.04
CA SER A 182 -7.13 23.91 7.26
C SER A 182 -7.92 24.86 8.16
N GLU A 183 -8.41 24.36 9.30
CA GLU A 183 -9.04 25.17 10.34
C GLU A 183 -8.07 26.24 10.89
N ALA A 184 -6.84 25.84 11.24
CA ALA A 184 -5.81 26.78 11.68
C ALA A 184 -5.50 27.89 10.65
N CYS A 185 -5.54 27.58 9.35
CA CYS A 185 -5.42 28.59 8.30
C CYS A 185 -6.55 29.62 8.35
N VAL A 186 -7.80 29.16 8.53
CA VAL A 186 -8.98 30.04 8.61
C VAL A 186 -8.92 30.91 9.86
N GLU A 187 -8.53 30.35 11.01
CA GLU A 187 -8.35 31.10 12.26
C GLU A 187 -7.28 32.19 12.14
N ALA A 188 -6.24 31.93 11.34
CA ALA A 188 -5.19 32.90 11.01
C ALA A 188 -5.61 33.94 9.94
N GLY A 189 -6.85 33.87 9.42
CA GLY A 189 -7.34 34.75 8.37
C GLY A 189 -6.77 34.47 6.98
N LEU A 190 -6.22 33.27 6.76
CA LEU A 190 -5.69 32.79 5.50
C LEU A 190 -6.72 31.93 4.76
N GLU A 191 -6.46 31.65 3.47
CA GLU A 191 -7.29 30.72 2.70
C GLU A 191 -7.16 29.28 3.26
N PRO A 192 -8.27 28.53 3.36
CA PRO A 192 -8.23 27.14 3.80
C PRO A 192 -7.47 26.26 2.81
N ILE A 193 -6.98 25.12 3.28
CA ILE A 193 -6.40 24.07 2.43
C ILE A 193 -7.51 23.47 1.57
N ARG A 194 -7.27 23.34 0.26
CA ARG A 194 -8.17 22.62 -0.65
C ARG A 194 -7.80 21.13 -0.66
N LYS A 195 -8.49 20.35 0.17
CA LYS A 195 -8.31 18.90 0.27
C LYS A 195 -8.88 18.18 -0.96
N LEU A 196 -8.07 17.34 -1.58
CA LEU A 196 -8.45 16.41 -2.64
C LEU A 196 -8.40 14.98 -2.07
N ALA A 197 -9.57 14.35 -1.89
CA ALA A 197 -9.66 13.02 -1.31
C ALA A 197 -9.88 11.94 -2.38
N TYR A 198 -8.97 10.98 -2.47
CA TYR A 198 -8.97 9.91 -3.47
C TYR A 198 -9.29 8.55 -2.87
N GLN A 199 -9.65 7.59 -3.73
CA GLN A 199 -10.09 6.25 -3.30
C GLN A 199 -8.95 5.42 -2.70
N ASP A 200 -7.75 5.51 -3.29
CA ASP A 200 -6.56 4.73 -2.94
C ASP A 200 -5.31 5.62 -2.87
N ALA A 201 -4.25 5.11 -2.25
CA ALA A 201 -3.01 5.85 -2.06
C ALA A 201 -2.26 6.14 -3.37
N GLY A 202 -2.35 5.24 -4.36
CA GLY A 202 -1.71 5.41 -5.66
C GLY A 202 -2.27 6.59 -6.45
N THR A 203 -3.59 6.80 -6.40
CA THR A 203 -4.27 7.93 -7.05
C THR A 203 -4.06 9.25 -6.28
N ALA A 204 -3.81 9.18 -4.98
CA ALA A 204 -3.51 10.35 -4.16
C ALA A 204 -2.08 10.91 -4.34
N ALA A 205 -1.13 10.08 -4.80
CA ALA A 205 0.28 10.42 -4.97
C ALA A 205 0.60 11.07 -6.33
#